data_AF-A0A355DR51-F1
#
_entry.id   AF-A0A355DR51-F1
#
_cell.length_a   1.000
_cell.length_b   1.000
_cell.length_c   1.000
_cell.angle_alpha   90.00
_cell.angle_beta   90.00
_cell.angle_gamma   90.00
#
_symmetry.space_group_name_H-M   'P 1'
#
loop_
_entity.id
_entity.type
_entity.pdbx_description
1 polymer ?
#
loop_
_entity_poly.entity_id
_entity_poly.type
_entity_poly.pdbx_seq_one_letter_code
_entity_poly.pdbx_strand_id
1 'polypeptide(L)'
;PKATKALLMAVQEAQQWCDKAENKEEMCEILSKREWFKVPAKDIIERSKGNIDYGDGRTQQNSSLLMKFWADNASYPYQSHDRWFLIENMRWGILPGDTDTQKIIKQVNREDLWKEAAKALGVPDSQIPTSTSRGVETFFDGVKFDPDKPDEYLKSLKIKKA
;
A
#
# COMPACT_ATOMS: atom_id res chain seq x y z
N PRO A 1 -21.63 1.96 -11.00
CA PRO A 1 -20.39 1.82 -11.82
C PRO A 1 -19.76 3.17 -12.24
N LYS A 2 -20.51 4.11 -12.85
CA LYS A 2 -19.94 5.40 -13.32
C LYS A 2 -19.37 6.26 -12.19
N ALA A 3 -20.12 6.44 -11.10
CA ALA A 3 -19.66 7.20 -9.93
C ALA A 3 -18.41 6.57 -9.28
N THR A 4 -18.34 5.23 -9.21
CA THR A 4 -17.15 4.50 -8.74
C THR A 4 -15.92 4.87 -9.56
N LYS A 5 -16.03 4.84 -10.90
CA LYS A 5 -14.93 5.22 -11.78
C LYS A 5 -14.51 6.68 -11.58
N ALA A 6 -15.48 7.60 -11.47
CA ALA A 6 -15.20 9.01 -11.20
C ALA A 6 -14.44 9.23 -9.89
N LEU A 7 -14.85 8.55 -8.82
CA LEU A 7 -14.16 8.61 -7.53
C LEU A 7 -12.75 8.00 -7.60
N LEU A 8 -12.58 6.86 -8.29
CA LEU A 8 -11.25 6.27 -8.49
C LEU A 8 -10.32 7.23 -9.23
N MET A 9 -10.79 7.89 -10.29
CA MET A 9 -9.99 8.87 -11.02
C MET A 9 -9.61 10.05 -10.11
N ALA A 10 -10.57 10.63 -9.38
CA ALA A 10 -10.28 11.73 -8.45
C ALA A 10 -9.26 11.33 -7.36
N VAL A 11 -9.37 10.12 -6.82
CA VAL A 11 -8.41 9.60 -5.83
C VAL A 11 -7.03 9.35 -6.45
N GLN A 12 -6.96 8.83 -7.67
CA GLN A 12 -5.68 8.62 -8.36
C GLN A 12 -4.97 9.94 -8.68
N GLU A 13 -5.69 11.00 -9.07
CA GLU A 13 -5.10 12.33 -9.23
C GLU A 13 -4.63 12.92 -7.90
N ALA A 14 -5.42 12.76 -6.82
CA ALA A 14 -5.03 13.19 -5.49
C ALA A 14 -3.77 12.46 -4.99
N GLN A 15 -3.67 11.14 -5.24
CA GLN A 15 -2.48 10.36 -4.93
C GLN A 15 -1.24 10.85 -5.70
N GLN A 16 -1.37 11.12 -7.00
CA GLN A 16 -0.30 11.72 -7.81
C GLN A 16 0.13 13.09 -7.28
N TRP A 17 -0.84 13.92 -6.86
CA TRP A 17 -0.57 15.22 -6.28
C TRP A 17 0.13 15.11 -4.92
N CYS A 18 -0.35 14.25 -4.02
CA CYS A 18 0.23 14.04 -2.68
C CYS A 18 1.63 13.42 -2.71
N ASP A 19 1.99 12.69 -3.77
CA ASP A 19 3.30 12.03 -3.87
C ASP A 19 4.44 12.98 -4.26
N LYS A 20 4.11 14.07 -4.97
CA LYS A 20 5.04 15.10 -5.42
C LYS A 20 5.70 15.81 -4.24
N ALA A 21 7.02 16.00 -4.32
CA ALA A 21 7.80 16.62 -3.25
C ALA A 21 7.37 18.08 -3.03
N GLU A 22 7.12 18.81 -4.11
CA GLU A 22 6.70 20.22 -4.12
C GLU A 22 5.33 20.47 -3.47
N ASN A 23 4.52 19.43 -3.29
CA ASN A 23 3.19 19.53 -2.72
C ASN A 23 3.13 19.09 -1.24
N LYS A 24 4.21 18.57 -0.67
CA LYS A 24 4.19 17.98 0.68
C LYS A 24 3.88 19.02 1.76
N GLU A 25 4.40 20.22 1.62
CA GLU A 25 4.12 21.36 2.50
C GLU A 25 2.62 21.68 2.50
N GLU A 26 2.05 21.93 1.32
CA GLU A 26 0.62 22.25 1.18
C GLU A 26 -0.25 21.08 1.66
N MET A 27 0.11 19.83 1.34
CA MET A 27 -0.59 18.64 1.83
C MET A 27 -0.66 18.62 3.35
N CYS A 28 0.47 18.82 4.04
CA CYS A 28 0.52 18.86 5.50
C CYS A 28 -0.22 20.09 6.07
N GLU A 29 -0.16 21.24 5.42
CA GLU A 29 -0.94 22.41 5.81
C GLU A 29 -2.44 22.13 5.73
N ILE A 30 -2.93 21.48 4.66
CA ILE A 30 -4.33 21.06 4.55
C ILE A 30 -4.69 20.12 5.69
N LEU A 31 -3.94 19.03 5.88
CA LEU A 31 -4.23 18.00 6.89
C LEU A 31 -4.15 18.53 8.33
N SER A 32 -3.33 19.54 8.60
CA SER A 32 -3.15 20.13 9.94
C SER A 32 -4.34 21.00 10.40
N LYS A 33 -5.18 21.45 9.46
CA LYS A 33 -6.34 22.31 9.77
C LYS A 33 -7.31 21.65 10.75
N ARG A 34 -8.09 22.49 11.42
CA ARG A 34 -9.10 22.07 12.42
C ARG A 34 -10.13 21.11 11.83
N GLU A 35 -10.46 21.27 10.56
CA GLU A 35 -11.43 20.50 9.81
C GLU A 35 -10.95 19.05 9.55
N TRP A 36 -9.65 18.78 9.72
CA TRP A 36 -9.03 17.48 9.45
C TRP A 36 -8.41 16.90 10.72
N PHE A 37 -7.07 16.81 10.81
CA PHE A 37 -6.41 16.17 11.96
C PHE A 37 -6.32 17.08 13.17
N LYS A 38 -6.36 18.42 12.96
CA LYS A 38 -6.17 19.41 14.03
C LYS A 38 -4.89 19.15 14.83
N VAL A 39 -3.79 18.90 14.13
CA VAL A 39 -2.45 18.72 14.69
C VAL A 39 -1.50 19.78 14.14
N PRO A 40 -0.42 20.16 14.86
CA PRO A 40 0.58 21.07 14.31
C PRO A 40 1.22 20.51 13.02
N ALA A 41 1.28 21.31 11.95
CA ALA A 41 1.89 20.89 10.68
C ALA A 41 3.35 20.42 10.82
N LYS A 42 4.10 21.03 11.75
CA LYS A 42 5.48 20.67 12.07
C LYS A 42 5.64 19.22 12.56
N ASP A 43 4.58 18.61 13.11
CA ASP A 43 4.64 17.24 13.64
C ASP A 43 4.46 16.19 12.54
N ILE A 44 4.01 16.59 11.34
CA ILE A 44 3.73 15.68 10.21
C ILE A 44 4.65 15.91 9.00
N ILE A 45 5.13 17.14 8.77
CA ILE A 45 5.88 17.49 7.55
C ILE A 45 7.20 16.72 7.38
N GLU A 46 7.97 16.54 8.46
CA GLU A 46 9.28 15.89 8.36
C GLU A 46 9.14 14.43 7.91
N ARG A 47 8.17 13.69 8.46
CA ARG A 47 7.89 12.31 8.05
C ARG A 47 7.36 12.25 6.61
N SER A 48 6.54 13.20 6.18
CA SER A 48 6.04 13.29 4.81
C SER A 48 7.15 13.56 3.77
N LYS A 49 8.29 14.12 4.22
CA LYS A 49 9.51 14.31 3.43
C LYS A 49 10.53 13.16 3.58
N GLY A 50 10.23 12.16 4.41
CA GLY A 50 11.15 11.04 4.68
C GLY A 50 12.24 11.34 5.71
N ASN A 51 12.12 12.45 6.45
CA ASN A 51 13.01 12.78 7.56
C ASN A 51 12.45 12.16 8.84
N ILE A 52 13.24 11.27 9.45
CA ILE A 52 12.83 10.44 10.58
C ILE A 52 13.82 10.64 11.72
N ASP A 53 13.34 11.20 12.82
CA ASP A 53 13.94 11.02 14.14
C ASP A 53 13.28 9.80 14.81
N TYR A 54 14.11 8.84 15.24
CA TYR A 54 13.67 7.61 15.89
C TYR A 54 13.57 7.76 17.42
N GLY A 55 14.07 8.86 18.00
CA GLY A 55 14.02 9.14 19.44
C GLY A 55 15.03 8.37 20.29
N ASP A 56 15.90 7.56 19.68
CA ASP A 56 16.97 6.79 20.34
C ASP A 56 18.38 7.25 19.90
N GLY A 57 18.48 8.48 19.40
CA GLY A 57 19.70 9.07 18.86
C GLY A 57 19.93 8.79 17.37
N ARG A 58 19.17 7.87 16.76
CA ARG A 58 19.19 7.67 15.31
C ARG A 58 18.33 8.71 14.61
N THR A 59 18.89 9.30 13.56
CA THR A 59 18.15 10.14 12.62
C THR A 59 18.43 9.66 11.19
N GLN A 60 17.45 9.84 10.31
CA GLN A 60 17.57 9.53 8.89
C GLN A 60 16.92 10.64 8.08
N GLN A 61 17.64 11.15 7.09
CA GLN A 61 17.14 12.18 6.18
C GLN A 61 16.82 11.55 4.83
N ASN A 62 15.79 12.06 4.14
CA ASN A 62 15.39 11.61 2.81
C ASN A 62 15.25 10.07 2.68
N SER A 63 14.67 9.45 3.70
CA SER A 63 14.45 8.00 3.71
C SER A 63 13.54 7.59 2.57
N SER A 64 13.94 6.58 1.81
CA SER A 64 13.09 5.95 0.78
C SER A 64 11.88 5.20 1.37
N LEU A 65 11.84 5.05 2.70
CA LEU A 65 10.71 4.50 3.47
C LEU A 65 9.60 5.52 3.71
N LEU A 66 9.70 6.74 3.15
CA LEU A 66 8.60 7.69 3.21
C LEU A 66 7.29 7.08 2.67
N MET A 67 6.16 7.61 3.14
CA MET A 67 4.86 7.22 2.61
C MET A 67 4.77 7.60 1.13
N LYS A 68 4.37 6.63 0.31
CA LYS A 68 4.13 6.79 -1.13
C LYS A 68 2.66 6.59 -1.41
N PHE A 69 2.13 7.42 -2.30
CA PHE A 69 0.75 7.36 -2.75
C PHE A 69 0.65 6.95 -4.22
N TRP A 70 1.73 7.16 -5.00
CA TRP A 70 1.73 6.89 -6.43
C TRP A 70 2.99 6.16 -6.93
N ALA A 71 4.18 6.66 -6.56
CA ALA A 71 5.47 6.07 -6.95
C ALA A 71 5.55 4.57 -6.60
N ASP A 72 6.32 3.83 -7.40
CA ASP A 72 6.50 2.38 -7.27
C ASP A 72 5.18 1.60 -7.26
N ASN A 73 4.20 2.10 -8.03
CA ASN A 73 2.85 1.56 -8.17
C ASN A 73 2.08 1.44 -6.84
N ALA A 74 2.36 2.31 -5.87
CA ALA A 74 1.76 2.26 -4.53
C ALA A 74 0.22 2.26 -4.52
N SER A 75 -0.41 2.92 -5.49
CA SER A 75 -1.88 2.99 -5.60
C SER A 75 -2.53 1.70 -6.10
N TYR A 76 -1.81 0.87 -6.87
CA TYR A 76 -2.39 -0.32 -7.50
C TYR A 76 -2.64 -1.42 -6.47
N PRO A 77 -3.88 -1.95 -6.35
CA PRO A 77 -4.23 -2.94 -5.33
C PRO A 77 -3.82 -4.36 -5.77
N TYR A 78 -2.53 -4.70 -5.62
CA TYR A 78 -2.02 -6.03 -5.95
C TYR A 78 -2.76 -7.14 -5.19
N GLN A 79 -3.29 -8.12 -5.92
CA GLN A 79 -3.91 -9.32 -5.34
C GLN A 79 -2.91 -10.16 -4.54
N SER A 80 -1.60 -10.09 -4.84
CA SER A 80 -0.57 -10.74 -4.03
C SER A 80 -0.49 -10.16 -2.61
N HIS A 81 -0.80 -8.87 -2.42
CA HIS A 81 -0.81 -8.25 -1.09
C HIS A 81 -2.05 -8.63 -0.31
N ASP A 82 -3.22 -8.63 -0.94
CA ASP A 82 -4.46 -9.16 -0.32
C ASP A 82 -4.26 -10.60 0.14
N ARG A 83 -3.61 -11.44 -0.69
CA ARG A 83 -3.24 -12.80 -0.32
C ARG A 83 -2.37 -12.85 0.92
N TRP A 84 -1.30 -12.05 0.96
CA TRP A 84 -0.42 -12.02 2.13
C TRP A 84 -1.20 -11.68 3.41
N PHE A 85 -2.08 -10.68 3.38
CA PHE A 85 -2.91 -10.33 4.54
C PHE A 85 -3.81 -11.48 4.99
N LEU A 86 -4.47 -12.18 4.06
CA LEU A 86 -5.31 -13.33 4.42
C LEU A 86 -4.48 -14.49 5.00
N ILE A 87 -3.31 -14.77 4.41
CA ILE A 87 -2.39 -15.80 4.90
C ILE A 87 -1.84 -15.45 6.29
N GLU A 88 -1.52 -14.19 6.56
CA GLU A 88 -1.07 -13.76 7.89
C GLU A 88 -2.20 -13.85 8.93
N ASN A 89 -3.46 -13.62 8.53
CA ASN A 89 -4.61 -13.87 9.41
C ASN A 89 -4.79 -15.37 9.71
N MET A 90 -4.53 -16.25 8.74
CA MET A 90 -4.52 -17.70 8.96
C MET A 90 -3.37 -18.11 9.90
N ARG A 91 -2.17 -17.55 9.71
CA ARG A 91 -1.00 -17.77 10.58
C ARG A 91 -1.34 -17.56 12.05
N TRP A 92 -2.11 -16.51 12.36
CA TRP A 92 -2.49 -16.14 13.72
C TRP A 92 -3.81 -16.77 14.20
N GLY A 93 -4.46 -17.59 13.37
CA GLY A 93 -5.73 -18.25 13.70
C GLY A 93 -6.94 -17.30 13.75
N ILE A 94 -6.83 -16.11 13.14
CA ILE A 94 -7.97 -15.19 12.98
C ILE A 94 -8.92 -15.71 11.90
N LEU A 95 -8.35 -16.27 10.83
CA LEU A 95 -9.08 -17.00 9.81
C LEU A 95 -8.81 -18.51 9.94
N PRO A 96 -9.77 -19.37 9.60
CA PRO A 96 -9.55 -20.82 9.50
C PRO A 96 -8.38 -21.16 8.57
N GLY A 97 -7.58 -22.17 8.94
CA GLY A 97 -6.41 -22.60 8.16
C GLY A 97 -6.71 -23.20 6.79
N ASP A 98 -7.99 -23.49 6.51
CA ASP A 98 -8.52 -23.99 5.24
C ASP A 98 -9.25 -22.90 4.43
N THR A 99 -9.08 -21.62 4.77
CA THR A 99 -9.71 -20.50 4.07
C THR A 99 -9.28 -20.44 2.60
N ASP A 100 -10.25 -20.47 1.67
CA ASP A 100 -10.03 -20.25 0.24
C ASP A 100 -9.77 -18.76 -0.06
N THR A 101 -8.53 -18.34 0.14
CA THR A 101 -8.10 -16.96 -0.08
C THR A 101 -8.28 -16.52 -1.53
N GLN A 102 -8.09 -17.42 -2.51
CA GLN A 102 -8.24 -17.12 -3.93
C GLN A 102 -9.67 -16.72 -4.27
N LYS A 103 -10.66 -17.46 -3.73
CA LYS A 103 -12.07 -17.15 -3.95
C LYS A 103 -12.46 -15.81 -3.36
N ILE A 104 -12.00 -15.49 -2.14
CA ILE A 104 -12.28 -14.21 -1.49
C ILE A 104 -11.68 -13.05 -2.31
N ILE A 105 -10.40 -13.16 -2.69
CA ILE A 105 -9.72 -12.12 -3.47
C ILE A 105 -10.44 -11.86 -4.79
N LYS A 106 -10.85 -12.91 -5.51
CA LYS A 106 -11.62 -12.78 -6.77
C LYS A 106 -12.96 -12.05 -6.62
N GLN A 107 -13.55 -12.07 -5.42
CA GLN A 107 -14.83 -11.39 -5.15
C GLN A 107 -14.64 -9.94 -4.69
N VAL A 108 -13.53 -9.65 -4.01
CA VAL A 108 -13.33 -8.38 -3.30
C VAL A 108 -12.38 -7.44 -4.03
N ASN A 109 -11.25 -7.94 -4.53
CA ASN A 109 -10.25 -7.11 -5.18
C ASN A 109 -10.76 -6.63 -6.54
N ARG A 110 -10.75 -5.31 -6.75
CA ARG A 110 -11.21 -4.65 -7.98
C ARG A 110 -10.08 -3.89 -8.69
N GLU A 111 -8.92 -4.53 -8.83
CA GLU A 111 -7.79 -4.00 -9.61
C GLU A 111 -8.19 -3.68 -11.06
N ASP A 112 -9.17 -4.42 -11.61
CA ASP A 112 -9.75 -4.17 -12.93
C ASP A 112 -10.32 -2.75 -13.04
N LEU A 113 -11.08 -2.30 -12.03
CA LEU A 113 -11.64 -0.95 -12.00
C LEU A 113 -10.56 0.11 -11.82
N TRP A 114 -9.51 -0.20 -11.04
CA TRP A 114 -8.37 0.69 -10.88
C TRP A 114 -7.69 0.93 -12.24
N LYS A 115 -7.45 -0.14 -13.02
CA LYS A 115 -6.85 -0.05 -14.37
C LYS A 115 -7.74 0.73 -15.32
N GLU A 116 -9.06 0.51 -15.29
CA GLU A 116 -10.00 1.27 -16.12
C GLU A 116 -9.99 2.77 -15.81
N ALA A 117 -9.85 3.15 -14.54
CA ALA A 117 -9.73 4.54 -14.12
C ALA A 117 -8.38 5.15 -14.53
N ALA A 118 -7.28 4.44 -14.30
CA ALA A 118 -5.93 4.89 -14.65
C ALA A 118 -5.80 5.14 -16.17
N LYS A 119 -6.32 4.21 -16.98
CA LYS A 119 -6.37 4.39 -18.45
C LYS A 119 -7.21 5.59 -18.87
N ALA A 120 -8.33 5.83 -18.20
CA ALA A 120 -9.20 6.97 -18.51
C ALA A 120 -8.55 8.32 -18.17
N LEU A 121 -7.67 8.35 -17.16
CA LEU A 121 -6.83 9.51 -16.83
C LEU A 121 -5.61 9.69 -17.75
N GLY A 122 -5.31 8.73 -18.63
CA GLY A 122 -4.11 8.75 -19.45
C GLY A 122 -2.83 8.48 -18.66
N VAL A 123 -2.91 7.74 -17.54
CA VAL A 123 -1.73 7.26 -16.83
C VAL A 123 -0.86 6.43 -17.79
N PRO A 124 0.47 6.68 -17.87
CA PRO A 124 1.34 5.93 -18.76
C PRO A 124 1.29 4.43 -18.50
N ASP A 125 1.29 3.61 -19.56
CA ASP A 125 1.25 2.14 -19.43
C ASP A 125 2.40 1.58 -18.57
N SER A 126 3.56 2.25 -18.55
CA SER A 126 4.69 1.88 -17.69
C SER A 126 4.40 2.00 -16.19
N GLN A 127 3.36 2.73 -15.80
CA GLN A 127 2.91 2.90 -14.42
C GLN A 127 1.67 2.05 -14.10
N ILE A 128 1.14 1.30 -15.05
CA ILE A 128 0.02 0.38 -14.87
C ILE A 128 0.58 -1.05 -14.83
N PRO A 129 0.56 -1.72 -13.67
CA PRO A 129 1.10 -3.07 -13.56
C PRO A 129 0.44 -4.07 -14.51
N THR A 130 1.27 -4.86 -15.20
CA THR A 130 0.80 -5.90 -16.13
C THR A 130 0.37 -7.18 -15.43
N SER A 131 0.84 -7.39 -14.20
CA SER A 131 0.48 -8.52 -13.33
C SER A 131 -0.35 -8.05 -12.13
N THR A 132 -1.20 -8.94 -11.61
CA THR A 132 -1.90 -8.73 -10.32
C THR A 132 -1.03 -9.06 -9.11
N SER A 133 0.17 -9.61 -9.35
CA SER A 133 1.18 -9.90 -8.34
C SER A 133 2.39 -8.97 -8.47
N ARG A 134 2.91 -8.51 -7.33
CA ARG A 134 4.18 -7.78 -7.25
C ARG A 134 5.40 -8.70 -7.19
N GLY A 135 5.18 -10.02 -7.18
CA GLY A 135 6.21 -11.04 -7.09
C GLY A 135 6.52 -11.45 -5.65
N VAL A 136 7.73 -11.97 -5.44
CA VAL A 136 8.19 -12.43 -4.13
C VAL A 136 8.51 -11.25 -3.23
N GLU A 137 7.86 -11.19 -2.08
CA GLU A 137 8.09 -10.16 -1.05
C GLU A 137 9.16 -10.65 -0.06
N THR A 138 10.07 -9.77 0.37
CA THR A 138 11.13 -10.12 1.33
C THR A 138 11.02 -9.23 2.57
N PHE A 139 10.96 -9.86 3.75
CA PHE A 139 10.89 -9.21 5.05
C PHE A 139 12.28 -8.87 5.59
N PHE A 140 12.33 -8.02 6.62
CA PHE A 140 13.58 -7.54 7.21
C PHE A 140 14.44 -8.67 7.83
N ASP A 141 13.82 -9.78 8.23
CA ASP A 141 14.46 -10.98 8.80
C ASP A 141 14.88 -12.00 7.73
N GLY A 142 14.73 -11.65 6.45
CA GLY A 142 15.07 -12.49 5.29
C GLY A 142 14.00 -13.51 4.91
N VAL A 143 12.89 -13.59 5.65
CA VAL A 143 11.75 -14.44 5.26
C VAL A 143 11.18 -13.93 3.94
N LYS A 144 10.77 -14.86 3.07
CA LYS A 144 10.19 -14.55 1.76
C LYS A 144 8.76 -15.05 1.68
N PHE A 145 7.87 -14.21 1.18
CA PHE A 145 6.52 -14.59 0.81
C PHE A 145 6.44 -14.71 -0.72
N ASP A 146 6.24 -15.94 -1.19
CA ASP A 146 5.89 -16.23 -2.57
C ASP A 146 4.36 -16.39 -2.66
N PRO A 147 3.63 -15.50 -3.38
CA PRO A 147 2.18 -15.57 -3.48
C PRO A 147 1.66 -16.84 -4.17
N ASP A 148 2.50 -17.52 -4.95
CA ASP A 148 2.16 -18.79 -5.59
C ASP A 148 2.36 -19.99 -4.65
N LYS A 149 3.08 -19.79 -3.54
CA LYS A 149 3.43 -20.82 -2.55
C LYS A 149 3.20 -20.36 -1.10
N PRO A 150 1.98 -19.92 -0.75
CA PRO A 150 1.70 -19.38 0.59
C PRO A 150 1.91 -20.41 1.72
N ASP A 151 1.73 -21.70 1.43
CA ASP A 151 1.96 -22.77 2.41
C ASP A 151 3.45 -22.92 2.77
N GLU A 152 4.36 -22.71 1.82
CA GLU A 152 5.80 -22.73 2.09
C GLU A 152 6.19 -21.56 3.00
N TYR A 153 5.58 -20.38 2.77
CA TYR A 153 5.74 -19.23 3.66
C TYR A 153 5.29 -19.56 5.08
N LEU A 154 4.06 -20.06 5.29
CA LEU A 154 3.58 -20.43 6.63
C LEU A 154 4.48 -21.45 7.32
N LYS A 155 4.92 -22.48 6.59
CA LYS A 155 5.84 -23.51 7.13
C LYS A 155 7.17 -22.92 7.58
N SER A 156 7.69 -21.91 6.88
CA SER A 156 8.97 -21.26 7.20
C SER A 156 8.96 -20.49 8.54
N LEU A 157 7.78 -20.07 9.01
CA LEU A 157 7.65 -19.24 10.20
C LEU A 157 7.75 -20.07 11.47
N LYS A 158 8.64 -19.66 12.38
CA LYS A 158 8.89 -20.34 13.66
C LYS A 158 7.72 -20.23 14.65
N ILE A 159 7.05 -19.08 14.65
CA ILE A 159 5.95 -18.76 15.56
C ILE A 159 4.68 -18.55 14.75
N LYS A 160 3.70 -19.44 14.95
CA LYS A 160 2.39 -19.46 14.27
C LYS A 160 1.40 -20.34 15.05
N LYS A 161 0.10 -20.16 14.79
CA LYS A 161 -1.00 -20.98 15.32
C LYS A 161 -1.41 -22.08 14.35
N ALA A 162 -1.41 -21.77 13.05
CA ALA A 162 -1.66 -22.70 11.95
C ALA A 162 -0.36 -23.35 11.45
#